data_AF-V5IB54-F1
#
_entry.id   AF-V5IB54-F1
#
_cell.length_a   1.000
_cell.length_b   1.000
_cell.length_c   1.000
_cell.angle_alpha   90.00
_cell.angle_beta   90.00
_cell.angle_gamma   90.00
#
_symmetry.space_group_name_H-M   'P 1'
#
loop_
_entity.id
_entity.type
_entity.pdbx_description
1 polymer ?
#
loop_
_entity_poly.entity_id
_entity_poly.type
_entity_poly.pdbx_seq_one_letter_code
_entity_poly.pdbx_strand_id
1 'polypeptide(L)'
;LESPTTKVPINDGKTADTLGVSCVIVNDLKQRRQKDYDFDWDRVLQVQGDTGVRLQYTHCRLCSLERNSGAVAARECVPQMLDEPEVVVLLKELAKFHDVLHRSNEQLEAHIL
;
A
#
# COMPACT_ATOMS: atom_id res chain seq x y z
N LEU A 1 4.94 -0.53 -35.99
CA LEU A 1 4.37 -1.55 -35.08
C LEU A 1 5.06 -1.41 -33.74
N GLU A 2 4.71 -0.38 -32.98
CA GLU A 2 5.16 -0.25 -31.59
C GLU A 2 4.12 -0.96 -30.72
N SER A 3 4.52 -1.99 -29.99
CA SER A 3 3.63 -2.67 -29.06
C SER A 3 3.29 -1.71 -27.92
N PRO A 4 2.01 -1.55 -27.53
CA PRO A 4 1.61 -0.70 -26.40
C PRO A 4 2.19 -1.16 -25.06
N THR A 5 2.85 -2.31 -25.02
CA THR A 5 3.50 -2.89 -23.82
C THR A 5 5.01 -2.72 -23.80
N THR A 6 5.61 -2.01 -24.76
CA THR A 6 7.06 -1.80 -24.80
C THR A 6 7.46 -0.96 -23.58
N LYS A 7 8.29 -1.51 -22.69
CA LYS A 7 8.84 -0.77 -21.54
C LYS A 7 9.72 0.35 -22.05
N VAL A 8 9.15 1.55 -22.16
CA VAL A 8 9.93 2.77 -22.43
C VAL A 8 10.73 3.07 -21.16
N PRO A 9 12.01 3.46 -21.24
CA PRO A 9 12.73 3.99 -20.10
C PRO A 9 12.01 5.25 -19.61
N ILE A 10 11.30 5.13 -18.48
CA ILE A 10 10.62 6.25 -17.84
C ILE A 10 11.65 6.92 -16.94
N ASN A 11 12.11 8.12 -17.31
CA ASN A 11 12.87 8.99 -16.44
C ASN A 11 11.91 9.95 -15.72
N ASP A 12 11.22 9.44 -14.70
CA ASP A 12 10.34 10.24 -13.86
C ASP A 12 10.95 10.38 -12.46
N GLY A 13 11.73 11.45 -12.29
CA GLY A 13 12.40 11.76 -11.02
C GLY A 13 11.42 11.94 -9.85
N LYS A 14 10.19 12.41 -10.08
CA LYS A 14 9.21 12.61 -9.00
C LYS A 14 8.65 11.28 -8.49
N THR A 15 8.32 10.38 -9.41
CA THR A 15 7.88 9.03 -9.03
C THR A 15 9.02 8.27 -8.37
N ALA A 16 10.25 8.36 -8.89
CA ALA A 16 11.41 7.73 -8.27
C ALA A 16 11.67 8.25 -6.84
N ASP A 17 11.56 9.56 -6.62
CA ASP A 17 11.69 10.18 -5.30
C ASP A 17 10.60 9.69 -4.33
N THR A 18 9.34 9.70 -4.78
CA THR A 18 8.21 9.20 -3.97
C THR A 18 8.39 7.74 -3.58
N LEU A 19 8.84 6.89 -4.51
CA LEU A 19 9.15 5.49 -4.23
C LEU A 19 10.30 5.36 -3.23
N GLY A 20 11.40 6.09 -3.43
CA GLY A 20 12.57 6.08 -2.55
C GLY A 20 12.22 6.48 -1.13
N VAL A 21 11.53 7.62 -0.96
CA VAL A 21 11.06 8.10 0.36
C VAL A 21 10.13 7.08 1.03
N SER A 22 9.19 6.50 0.27
CA SER A 22 8.29 5.47 0.81
C SER A 22 9.05 4.24 1.31
N CYS A 23 10.12 3.83 0.62
CA CYS A 23 10.94 2.69 1.05
C CYS A 23 11.62 2.95 2.38
N VAL A 24 12.24 4.13 2.54
CA VAL A 24 12.95 4.51 3.77
C VAL A 24 11.97 4.61 4.94
N ILE A 25 10.85 5.32 4.78
CA ILE A 25 9.83 5.51 5.83
C ILE A 25 9.27 4.16 6.27
N VAL A 26 8.86 3.30 5.33
CA VAL A 26 8.27 2.00 5.67
C VAL A 26 9.31 1.07 6.31
N ASN A 27 10.57 1.13 5.89
CA ASN A 27 11.60 0.31 6.50
C ASN A 27 11.85 0.66 7.97
N ASP A 28 11.80 1.95 8.30
CA ASP A 28 12.01 2.46 9.65
C ASP A 28 10.78 2.20 10.54
N LEU A 29 9.59 2.57 10.05
CA LEU A 29 8.36 2.56 10.84
C LEU A 29 7.72 1.17 11.01
N LYS A 30 8.10 0.17 10.20
CA LYS A 30 7.56 -1.21 10.35
C LYS A 30 8.08 -1.95 11.59
N GLN A 31 9.09 -1.41 12.27
CA GLN A 31 9.66 -2.00 13.48
C GLN A 31 9.20 -1.23 14.72
N ARG A 32 9.24 -1.89 15.88
CA ARG A 32 9.02 -1.21 17.16
C ARG A 32 10.03 -0.09 17.32
N ARG A 33 9.59 1.08 17.81
CA ARG A 33 10.46 2.25 18.00
C ARG A 33 11.68 1.97 18.89
N GLN A 34 11.55 1.05 19.85
CA GLN A 34 12.62 0.66 20.77
C GLN A 34 13.61 -0.37 20.19
N LYS A 35 13.36 -0.88 18.98
CA LYS A 35 14.18 -1.93 18.39
C LYS A 35 15.20 -1.34 17.44
N ASP A 36 16.47 -1.56 17.74
CA ASP A 36 17.56 -1.21 16.84
C ASP A 36 17.58 -2.10 15.60
N TYR A 37 18.07 -1.56 14.50
CA TYR A 37 18.34 -2.32 13.28
C TYR A 37 19.56 -1.76 12.54
N ASP A 38 20.28 -2.66 11.88
CA ASP A 38 21.33 -2.25 10.94
C ASP A 38 20.70 -1.86 9.61
N PHE A 39 21.01 -0.65 9.17
CA PHE A 39 20.51 -0.12 7.91
C PHE A 39 21.18 -0.83 6.73
N ASP A 40 20.38 -1.29 5.77
CA ASP A 40 20.82 -2.00 4.57
C ASP A 40 19.97 -1.58 3.36
N TRP A 41 20.63 -1.03 2.33
CA TRP A 41 19.97 -0.58 1.10
C TRP A 41 19.30 -1.71 0.33
N ASP A 42 19.92 -2.90 0.28
CA ASP A 42 19.35 -4.04 -0.43
C ASP A 42 18.04 -4.47 0.22
N ARG A 43 17.96 -4.37 1.55
CA ARG A 43 16.75 -4.63 2.32
C ARG A 43 15.70 -3.53 2.21
N VAL A 44 16.11 -2.25 2.17
CA VAL A 44 15.18 -1.11 2.08
C VAL A 44 14.49 -1.07 0.70
N LEU A 45 15.25 -1.35 -0.36
CA LEU A 45 14.81 -1.24 -1.75
C LEU A 45 14.23 -2.55 -2.32
N GLN A 46 14.15 -3.61 -1.52
CA GLN A 46 13.60 -4.88 -2.00
C GLN A 46 12.13 -4.73 -2.42
N VAL A 47 11.80 -5.36 -3.54
CA VAL A 47 10.44 -5.32 -4.11
C VAL A 47 9.51 -6.35 -3.43
N GLN A 48 10.09 -7.39 -2.82
CA GLN A 48 9.35 -8.49 -2.20
C GLN A 48 9.18 -8.28 -0.70
N GLY A 49 8.06 -8.75 -0.15
CA GLY A 49 7.75 -8.63 1.28
C GLY A 49 7.03 -7.33 1.63
N ASP A 50 7.16 -6.88 2.88
CA ASP A 50 6.44 -5.71 3.40
C ASP A 50 7.33 -4.45 3.27
N THR A 51 7.29 -3.85 2.08
CA THR A 51 8.13 -2.70 1.71
C THR A 51 7.34 -1.55 1.12
N GLY A 52 7.94 -0.36 1.15
CA GLY A 52 7.36 0.84 0.55
C GLY A 52 7.07 0.68 -0.95
N VAL A 53 7.92 -0.04 -1.70
CA VAL A 53 7.66 -0.34 -3.12
C VAL A 53 6.35 -1.11 -3.29
N ARG A 54 6.13 -2.15 -2.48
CA ARG A 54 4.91 -2.98 -2.59
C ARG A 54 3.66 -2.18 -2.25
N LEU A 55 3.71 -1.33 -1.22
CA LEU A 55 2.58 -0.47 -0.86
C LEU A 55 2.23 0.50 -2.00
N GLN A 56 3.23 1.19 -2.56
CA GLN A 56 3.02 2.12 -3.67
C GLN A 56 2.53 1.41 -4.94
N TYR A 57 3.08 0.23 -5.23
CA TYR A 57 2.63 -0.60 -6.35
C TYR A 57 1.17 -1.04 -6.20
N THR A 58 0.79 -1.49 -5.00
CA THR A 58 -0.59 -1.92 -4.69
C THR A 58 -1.55 -0.76 -4.85
N HIS A 59 -1.22 0.41 -4.28
CA HIS A 59 -2.01 1.63 -4.43
C HIS A 59 -2.18 2.02 -5.90
N CYS A 60 -1.08 2.10 -6.68
CA CYS A 60 -1.14 2.43 -8.10
C CYS A 60 -2.01 1.44 -8.90
N ARG A 61 -1.92 0.14 -8.58
CA ARG A 61 -2.72 -0.89 -9.24
C ARG A 61 -4.21 -0.76 -8.93
N LEU A 62 -4.58 -0.41 -7.70
CA LEU A 62 -5.97 -0.12 -7.32
C LEU A 62 -6.50 1.14 -8.03
N CYS A 63 -5.73 2.24 -8.05
CA CYS A 63 -6.12 3.45 -8.81
C CYS A 63 -6.23 3.19 -10.33
N SER A 64 -5.40 2.30 -10.87
CA SER A 64 -5.49 1.87 -12.27
C SER A 64 -6.74 1.03 -12.51
N LEU A 65 -7.05 0.09 -11.61
CA LEU A 65 -8.26 -0.73 -11.66
C LEU A 65 -9.51 0.15 -11.63
N GLU A 66 -9.59 1.11 -10.70
CA GLU A 66 -10.70 2.05 -10.60
C GLU A 66 -10.92 2.80 -11.93
N ARG A 67 -9.86 3.42 -12.47
CA ARG A 67 -9.90 4.15 -13.75
C ARG A 67 -10.32 3.29 -14.94
N ASN A 68 -9.90 2.03 -14.97
CA ASN A 68 -10.12 1.13 -16.12
C ASN A 68 -11.37 0.26 -15.98
N SER A 69 -11.97 0.18 -14.78
CA SER A 69 -13.11 -0.70 -14.52
C SER A 69 -14.38 -0.31 -15.27
N GLY A 70 -14.51 0.98 -15.66
CA GLY A 70 -15.76 1.53 -16.16
C GLY A 70 -16.90 1.51 -15.12
N ALA A 71 -16.60 1.17 -13.86
CA ALA A 71 -17.57 1.11 -12.80
C ALA A 71 -17.99 2.52 -12.37
N VAL A 72 -19.28 2.71 -12.15
CA VAL A 72 -19.82 3.92 -11.54
C VAL A 72 -19.80 3.73 -10.03
N ALA A 73 -19.23 4.69 -9.31
CA ALA A 73 -19.22 4.66 -7.85
C ALA A 73 -20.65 4.48 -7.32
N ALA A 74 -20.85 3.43 -6.51
CA ALA A 74 -22.14 3.15 -5.91
C ALA A 74 -22.52 4.30 -4.98
N ARG A 75 -23.77 4.78 -5.08
CA ARG A 75 -24.30 5.84 -4.19
C ARG A 75 -24.65 5.32 -2.81
N GLU A 76 -24.99 4.04 -2.74
CA GLU A 76 -25.40 3.34 -1.53
C GLU A 76 -24.72 1.97 -1.49
N CYS A 77 -24.38 1.53 -0.29
CA CYS A 77 -23.88 0.18 -0.08
C CYS A 77 -25.06 -0.80 -0.06
N VAL A 78 -24.97 -1.88 -0.85
CA VAL A 78 -25.94 -2.98 -0.87
C VAL A 78 -25.24 -4.22 -0.30
N PRO A 79 -25.34 -4.50 1.01
CA PRO A 79 -24.57 -5.56 1.65
C PRO A 79 -24.79 -6.97 1.06
N GLN A 80 -25.95 -7.18 0.44
CA GLN A 80 -26.29 -8.46 -0.21
C GLN A 80 -25.43 -8.76 -1.44
N MET A 81 -24.74 -7.76 -2.00
CA MET A 81 -23.84 -7.93 -3.15
C MET A 81 -22.37 -8.10 -2.73
N LEU A 82 -22.12 -8.34 -1.44
CA LEU A 82 -20.79 -8.49 -0.83
C LEU A 82 -20.68 -9.83 -0.08
N ASP A 83 -21.24 -10.89 -0.66
CA ASP A 83 -21.38 -12.20 -0.04
C ASP A 83 -20.19 -13.15 -0.29
N GLU A 84 -19.28 -12.78 -1.20
CA GLU A 84 -18.07 -13.55 -1.44
C GLU A 84 -17.17 -13.60 -0.20
N PRO A 85 -16.62 -14.78 0.16
CA PRO A 85 -15.86 -14.93 1.39
C PRO A 85 -14.62 -14.02 1.44
N GLU A 86 -13.97 -13.77 0.30
CA GLU A 86 -12.82 -12.86 0.20
C GLU A 86 -13.22 -11.40 0.47
N VAL A 87 -14.40 -10.98 0.02
CA VAL A 87 -14.93 -9.64 0.25
C VAL A 87 -15.22 -9.44 1.74
N VAL A 88 -15.84 -10.43 2.39
CA VAL A 88 -16.12 -10.38 3.84
C VAL A 88 -14.82 -10.27 4.64
N VAL A 89 -13.76 -10.99 4.26
CA VAL A 89 -12.45 -10.87 4.91
C VAL A 89 -11.87 -9.47 4.73
N LEU A 90 -11.92 -8.92 3.51
CA LEU A 90 -11.43 -7.57 3.23
C LEU A 90 -12.21 -6.50 4.02
N LEU A 91 -13.54 -6.61 4.07
CA LEU A 91 -14.39 -5.69 4.84
C LEU A 91 -14.03 -5.70 6.32
N LYS A 92 -13.83 -6.89 6.90
CA LYS A 92 -13.38 -7.03 8.30
C LYS A 92 -12.01 -6.39 8.52
N GLU A 93 -11.11 -6.46 7.55
CA GLU A 93 -9.81 -5.81 7.65
C GLU A 93 -9.93 -4.28 7.59
N LEU A 94 -10.71 -3.75 6.65
CA LEU A 94 -10.98 -2.30 6.54
C LEU A 94 -11.65 -1.74 7.80
N ALA A 95 -12.57 -2.50 8.41
CA ALA A 95 -13.26 -2.09 9.63
C ALA A 95 -12.32 -1.89 10.83
N LYS A 96 -11.14 -2.52 10.85
CA LYS A 96 -10.15 -2.36 11.93
C LYS A 96 -9.41 -1.02 11.90
N PHE A 97 -9.55 -0.23 10.82
CA PHE A 97 -8.76 0.98 10.64
C PHE A 97 -8.85 1.96 11.82
N HIS A 98 -10.06 2.17 12.36
CA HIS A 98 -10.25 3.07 13.49
C HIS A 98 -9.56 2.56 14.77
N ASP A 99 -9.69 1.26 15.05
CA ASP A 99 -9.05 0.63 16.21
C ASP A 99 -7.52 0.65 16.08
N VAL A 100 -7.00 0.42 14.88
CA VAL A 100 -5.56 0.49 14.57
C VAL A 100 -5.03 1.91 14.79
N LEU A 101 -5.74 2.93 14.31
CA LEU A 101 -5.38 4.33 14.55
C LEU A 101 -5.36 4.66 16.04
N HIS A 102 -6.40 4.26 16.79
CA HIS A 102 -6.49 4.50 18.22
C HIS A 102 -5.31 3.86 18.96
N ARG A 103 -5.04 2.58 18.68
CA ARG A 103 -3.93 1.84 19.30
C ARG A 103 -2.56 2.42 18.94
N SER A 104 -2.35 2.83 17.69
CA SER A 104 -1.10 3.48 17.27
C SER A 104 -0.88 4.78 18.06
N ASN A 105 -1.92 5.59 18.24
CA ASN A 105 -1.86 6.82 19.01
C ASN A 105 -1.59 6.58 20.52
N GLU A 106 -2.28 5.62 21.14
CA GLU A 106 -2.07 5.30 22.56
C GLU A 106 -0.65 4.79 22.86
N GLN A 107 -0.10 3.97 21.95
CA GLN A 107 1.22 3.35 22.14
C GLN A 107 2.36 4.20 21.56
N LEU A 108 2.02 5.23 20.77
CA LEU A 108 2.95 6.04 19.98
C LEU A 108 3.79 5.20 19.00
N GLU A 109 3.24 4.08 18.53
CA GLU A 109 3.94 3.08 17.73
C GLU A 109 3.40 3.08 16.29
N ALA A 110 4.25 3.47 15.34
CA ALA A 110 3.86 3.53 13.93
C ALA A 110 3.72 2.12 13.31
N HIS A 111 4.44 1.11 13.81
CA HIS A 111 4.37 -0.27 13.30
C HIS A 111 3.01 -0.96 13.51
N ILE A 112 2.11 -0.31 14.25
CA ILE A 112 0.74 -0.77 14.45
C ILE A 112 -0.14 -0.42 13.23
N LEU A 113 0.22 0.63 12.49
CA LEU A 113 -0.42 1.04 11.23
C LEU A 113 -0.04 0.08 10.09
#